data_AF-A0A1G9FC27-F1
#
_entry.id   AF-A0A1G9FC27-F1
#
_cell.length_a   1.000
_cell.length_b   1.000
_cell.length_c   1.000
_cell.angle_alpha   90.00
_cell.angle_beta   90.00
_cell.angle_gamma   90.00
#
_symmetry.space_group_name_H-M   'P 1'
#
loop_
_entity.id
_entity.type
_entity.pdbx_description
1 polymer ?
#
loop_
_entity_poly.entity_id
_entity_poly.type
_entity_poly.pdbx_seq_one_letter_code
_entity_poly.pdbx_strand_id
1 'polypeptide(L)'
;MRGSGTSEALAACDFGACARFLLRVPAACAGAGAYPGGVVTVLVVDGANVVGARPDGWWKDRAGAARRLHEALLVADLPHDRIVLVLEGQAKGGVRPGRDAHVLTVHAPKDGDAAIVGAVREAMEKGDRVTLVTADRMLQARCGGATALGPSWLLDQI
;
A
#
# COMPACT_ATOMS: atom_id res chain seq x y z
N MET A 1 39.01 -9.87 37.05
CA MET A 1 39.30 -9.42 35.67
C MET A 1 38.03 -8.83 35.10
N ARG A 2 38.11 -7.57 34.66
CA ARG A 2 36.99 -6.75 34.17
C ARG A 2 36.76 -7.05 32.68
N GLY A 3 35.51 -6.91 32.24
CA GLY A 3 35.19 -6.08 31.07
C GLY A 3 35.01 -6.76 29.71
N SER A 4 33.77 -6.67 29.22
CA SER A 4 33.37 -5.97 27.99
C SER A 4 33.80 -6.51 26.61
N GLY A 5 32.77 -6.86 25.83
CA GLY A 5 32.74 -6.96 24.37
C GLY A 5 31.42 -7.64 23.99
N THR A 6 30.53 -7.13 23.13
CA THR A 6 30.71 -6.19 22.03
C THR A 6 29.37 -5.58 21.62
N SER A 7 29.45 -4.30 21.24
CA SER A 7 28.72 -3.57 20.21
C SER A 7 27.20 -3.41 20.28
N GLU A 8 26.82 -2.26 20.82
CA GLU A 8 25.74 -1.39 20.35
C GLU A 8 25.83 -1.05 18.85
N ALA A 9 24.71 -0.48 18.38
CA ALA A 9 24.53 0.36 17.18
C ALA A 9 24.34 -0.35 15.83
N LEU A 10 23.09 -0.78 15.57
CA LEU A 10 22.58 -0.81 14.19
C LEU A 10 22.21 0.62 13.79
N ALA A 11 23.06 1.14 12.91
CA ALA A 11 23.03 2.47 12.34
C ALA A 11 21.77 2.75 11.51
N ALA A 12 21.44 4.04 11.51
CA ALA A 12 20.55 4.75 10.61
C ALA A 12 20.51 4.19 9.18
N CYS A 13 19.31 3.88 8.69
CA CYS A 13 19.05 3.73 7.26
C CYS A 13 18.79 5.12 6.65
N ASP A 14 19.84 5.71 6.10
CA ASP A 14 19.75 6.77 5.09
C ASP A 14 19.23 6.15 3.78
N PHE A 15 17.98 6.42 3.41
CA PHE A 15 17.44 6.10 2.08
C PHE A 15 17.54 7.33 1.16
N GLY A 16 18.78 7.63 0.76
CA GLY A 16 19.10 8.56 -0.31
C GLY A 16 19.65 7.84 -1.52
N ALA A 17 18.85 7.79 -2.59
CA ALA A 17 19.23 7.60 -4.00
C ALA A 17 19.99 6.31 -4.43
N CYS A 18 19.33 5.47 -5.24
CA CYS A 18 19.71 5.26 -6.65
C CYS A 18 18.74 4.31 -7.35
N ALA A 19 18.16 4.82 -8.44
CA ALA A 19 17.37 4.06 -9.38
C ALA A 19 18.18 2.95 -10.07
N ARG A 20 17.42 2.02 -10.67
CA ARG A 20 17.78 1.17 -11.83
C ARG A 20 18.35 -0.21 -11.49
N PHE A 21 17.45 -1.18 -11.35
CA PHE A 21 17.74 -2.53 -11.82
C PHE A 21 16.56 -3.08 -12.62
N LEU A 22 16.80 -3.24 -13.92
CA LEU A 22 15.93 -3.87 -14.89
C LEU A 22 15.80 -5.35 -14.59
N LEU A 23 14.59 -5.84 -14.31
CA LEU A 23 14.14 -7.14 -14.81
C LEU A 23 12.68 -7.02 -15.23
N ARG A 24 12.52 -6.84 -16.54
CA ARG A 24 11.26 -6.93 -17.28
C ARG A 24 10.78 -8.38 -17.23
N VAL A 25 9.80 -8.67 -16.39
CA VAL A 25 9.05 -9.93 -16.45
C VAL A 25 7.85 -9.68 -17.38
N PRO A 26 7.66 -10.47 -18.45
CA PRO A 26 6.51 -10.31 -19.31
C PRO A 26 5.24 -10.66 -18.53
N ALA A 27 4.21 -9.81 -18.68
CA ALA A 27 2.85 -10.12 -18.26
C ALA A 27 2.34 -11.32 -19.07
N ALA A 28 2.55 -12.52 -18.53
CA ALA A 28 2.01 -13.75 -19.10
C ALA A 28 1.38 -14.61 -18.00
N CYS A 29 0.08 -14.86 -18.18
CA CYS A 29 -0.73 -15.89 -17.57
C CYS A 29 -1.09 -15.70 -16.09
N ALA A 30 -2.31 -15.17 -15.89
CA ALA A 30 -3.09 -15.41 -14.69
C ALA A 30 -3.26 -16.92 -14.47
N GLY A 31 -2.82 -17.41 -13.31
CA GLY A 31 -3.08 -18.78 -12.86
C GLY A 31 -2.04 -19.29 -11.88
N ALA A 32 -2.39 -19.30 -10.59
CA ALA A 32 -1.89 -20.16 -9.53
C ALA A 32 -0.39 -20.57 -9.58
N GLY A 33 0.42 -19.92 -8.74
CA GLY A 33 1.74 -20.45 -8.43
C GLY A 33 2.62 -19.42 -7.78
N ALA A 34 2.59 -19.38 -6.44
CA ALA A 34 3.72 -18.88 -5.68
C ALA A 34 4.99 -19.52 -6.22
N TYR A 35 5.99 -18.72 -6.59
CA TYR A 35 7.36 -19.23 -6.59
C TYR A 35 7.63 -19.73 -5.17
N PRO A 36 8.04 -21.00 -4.96
CA PRO A 36 8.49 -21.43 -3.64
C PRO A 36 9.79 -20.67 -3.33
N GLY A 37 9.65 -19.48 -2.75
CA GLY A 37 10.75 -18.57 -2.41
C GLY A 37 10.56 -17.09 -2.79
N GLY A 38 9.50 -16.71 -3.52
CA GLY A 38 9.25 -15.31 -3.90
C GLY A 38 8.38 -14.61 -2.87
N VAL A 39 8.91 -13.60 -2.17
CA VAL A 39 8.11 -12.74 -1.28
C VAL A 39 7.23 -11.84 -2.16
N VAL A 40 5.91 -11.98 -2.07
CA VAL A 40 4.97 -11.11 -2.79
C VAL A 40 5.01 -9.72 -2.17
N THR A 41 4.99 -8.70 -3.01
CA THR A 41 4.95 -7.29 -2.59
C THR A 41 3.52 -6.76 -2.65
N VAL A 42 3.04 -6.26 -1.53
CA VAL A 42 1.66 -5.77 -1.38
C VAL A 42 1.68 -4.29 -1.03
N LEU A 43 0.98 -3.48 -1.81
CA LEU A 43 0.74 -2.07 -1.54
C LEU A 43 -0.67 -1.90 -0.95
N VAL A 44 -0.76 -1.56 0.33
CA VAL A 44 -2.03 -1.20 0.98
C VAL A 44 -2.20 0.32 0.88
N VAL A 45 -3.28 0.76 0.27
CA VAL A 45 -3.57 2.17 0.01
C VAL A 45 -4.75 2.63 0.84
N ASP A 46 -4.52 3.64 1.67
CA ASP A 46 -5.57 4.38 2.34
C ASP A 46 -6.24 5.34 1.35
N GLY A 47 -7.41 4.94 0.83
CA GLY A 47 -8.11 5.71 -0.17
C GLY A 47 -8.57 7.08 0.35
N ALA A 48 -8.94 7.18 1.62
CA ALA A 48 -9.41 8.43 2.21
C ALA A 48 -8.26 9.44 2.33
N ASN A 49 -7.09 9.00 2.81
CA ASN A 49 -5.93 9.88 2.91
C ASN A 49 -5.35 10.26 1.54
N VAL A 50 -5.34 9.36 0.56
CA VAL A 50 -4.83 9.68 -0.78
C VAL A 50 -5.74 10.64 -1.53
N VAL A 51 -7.06 10.40 -1.48
CA VAL A 51 -8.04 11.34 -2.04
C VAL A 51 -7.98 12.68 -1.29
N GLY A 52 -7.86 12.64 0.03
CA GLY A 52 -7.76 13.83 0.90
C GLY A 52 -6.55 14.72 0.60
N ALA A 53 -5.45 14.14 0.11
CA ALA A 53 -4.24 14.87 -0.26
C ALA A 53 -4.36 15.64 -1.59
N ARG A 54 -5.38 15.36 -2.42
CA ARG A 54 -5.60 16.05 -3.70
C ARG A 54 -6.48 17.30 -3.51
N PRO A 55 -6.09 18.47 -4.04
CA PRO A 55 -6.95 19.65 -4.09
C PRO A 55 -7.95 19.60 -5.26
N ASP A 56 -8.54 18.43 -5.54
CA ASP A 56 -9.42 18.20 -6.71
C ASP A 56 -10.91 18.41 -6.41
N GLY A 57 -11.23 18.94 -5.22
CA GLY A 57 -12.61 19.13 -4.78
C GLY A 57 -13.32 17.84 -4.34
N TRP A 58 -12.58 16.79 -3.98
CA TRP A 58 -13.09 15.49 -3.51
C TRP A 58 -14.22 15.57 -2.47
N TRP A 59 -14.25 16.62 -1.65
CA TRP A 59 -15.28 16.81 -0.63
C TRP A 59 -16.70 16.94 -1.22
N LYS A 60 -16.82 17.40 -2.48
CA LYS A 60 -18.08 17.49 -3.21
C LYS A 60 -18.53 16.15 -3.79
N ASP A 61 -17.57 15.31 -4.20
CA ASP A 61 -17.82 14.04 -4.88
C ASP A 61 -16.81 12.97 -4.43
N ARG A 62 -17.08 12.42 -3.25
CA ARG A 62 -16.21 11.40 -2.63
C ARG A 62 -16.20 10.09 -3.43
N ALA A 63 -17.34 9.71 -3.99
CA ALA A 63 -17.49 8.51 -4.80
C ALA A 63 -16.70 8.64 -6.11
N GLY A 64 -16.86 9.75 -6.84
CA GLY A 64 -16.11 9.97 -8.07
C GLY A 64 -14.61 10.12 -7.83
N ALA A 65 -14.18 10.72 -6.71
CA ALA A 65 -12.77 10.81 -6.36
C ALA A 65 -12.16 9.41 -6.12
N ALA A 66 -12.86 8.53 -5.40
CA ALA A 66 -12.44 7.14 -5.21
C ALA A 66 -12.39 6.35 -6.52
N ARG A 67 -13.36 6.57 -7.40
CA ARG A 67 -13.38 5.96 -8.75
C ARG A 67 -12.16 6.37 -9.57
N ARG A 68 -11.83 7.67 -9.60
CA ARG A 68 -10.65 8.18 -10.32
C ARG A 68 -9.35 7.61 -9.74
N LEU A 69 -9.24 7.50 -8.42
CA LEU A 69 -8.08 6.86 -7.78
C LEU A 69 -7.96 5.39 -8.19
N HIS A 70 -9.06 4.63 -8.15
CA HIS A 70 -9.07 3.24 -8.57
C HIS A 70 -8.69 3.06 -10.05
N GLU A 71 -9.27 3.85 -10.95
CA GLU A 71 -8.94 3.84 -12.37
C GLU A 71 -7.46 4.16 -12.62
N ALA A 72 -6.88 5.11 -11.88
CA ALA A 72 -5.46 5.43 -11.96
C ALA A 72 -4.57 4.28 -11.46
N LEU A 73 -4.94 3.60 -10.37
CA LEU A 73 -4.22 2.44 -9.85
C LEU A 73 -4.24 1.24 -10.80
N LEU A 74 -5.30 1.08 -11.59
CA LEU A 74 -5.40 0.01 -12.59
C LEU A 74 -4.42 0.16 -13.76
N VAL A 75 -3.96 1.38 -14.04
CA VAL A 75 -3.02 1.66 -15.14
C VAL A 75 -1.62 2.03 -14.66
N ALA A 76 -1.43 2.18 -13.34
CA ALA A 76 -0.16 2.52 -12.73
C ALA A 76 0.86 1.37 -12.85
N ASP A 77 2.09 1.70 -13.26
CA ASP A 77 3.22 0.78 -13.30
C ASP A 77 3.96 0.80 -11.96
N LEU A 78 3.32 0.22 -10.93
CA LEU A 78 3.88 0.15 -9.59
C LEU A 78 4.72 -1.11 -9.43
N PRO A 79 5.82 -1.07 -8.66
CA PRO A 79 6.71 -2.21 -8.46
C PRO A 79 6.10 -3.32 -7.57
N HIS A 80 4.81 -3.21 -7.23
CA HIS A 80 4.10 -4.09 -6.31
C HIS A 80 3.24 -5.09 -7.09
N ASP A 81 3.30 -6.36 -6.70
CA ASP A 81 2.54 -7.45 -7.34
C ASP A 81 1.02 -7.30 -7.13
N ARG A 82 0.62 -6.72 -6.00
CA ARG A 82 -0.77 -6.53 -5.62
C ARG A 82 -0.99 -5.21 -4.92
N ILE A 83 -2.12 -4.58 -5.22
CA ILE A 83 -2.58 -3.35 -4.58
C ILE A 83 -3.86 -3.66 -3.82
N VAL A 84 -3.97 -3.20 -2.58
CA VAL A 84 -5.18 -3.27 -1.76
C VAL A 84 -5.66 -1.85 -1.50
N LEU A 85 -6.70 -1.43 -2.21
CA LEU A 85 -7.32 -0.12 -2.01
C LEU A 85 -8.42 -0.23 -0.95
N VAL A 86 -8.24 0.45 0.19
CA VAL A 86 -9.25 0.50 1.24
C VAL A 86 -10.10 1.75 1.09
N LEU A 87 -11.43 1.56 0.96
CA LEU A 87 -12.41 2.62 0.84
C LEU A 87 -13.37 2.62 2.03
N GLU A 88 -13.67 3.80 2.57
CA GLU A 88 -14.60 3.97 3.68
C GLU A 88 -15.70 5.00 3.39
N GLY A 89 -16.71 5.05 4.27
CA GLY A 89 -17.80 6.01 4.19
C GLY A 89 -18.46 6.11 2.79
N GLN A 90 -18.63 7.34 2.32
CA GLN A 90 -19.25 7.64 1.02
C GLN A 90 -18.37 7.28 -0.19
N ALA A 91 -17.06 7.08 0.00
CA ALA A 91 -16.14 6.69 -1.06
C ALA A 91 -16.46 5.29 -1.62
N LYS A 92 -17.05 4.42 -0.79
CA LYS A 92 -17.56 3.09 -1.18
C LYS A 92 -18.53 3.13 -2.36
N GLY A 93 -19.28 4.23 -2.51
CA GLY A 93 -20.23 4.38 -3.62
C GLY A 93 -19.56 4.52 -4.99
N GLY A 94 -18.27 4.81 -5.04
CA GLY A 94 -17.53 5.03 -6.28
C GLY A 94 -17.06 3.76 -6.99
N VAL A 95 -16.73 2.73 -6.23
CA VAL A 95 -16.12 1.49 -6.73
C VAL A 95 -16.68 0.32 -5.93
N ARG A 96 -17.08 -0.75 -6.61
CA ARG A 96 -17.58 -1.96 -5.93
C ARG A 96 -16.42 -2.70 -5.25
N PRO A 97 -16.65 -3.37 -4.10
CA PRO A 97 -15.64 -4.22 -3.51
C PRO A 97 -15.39 -5.41 -4.43
N GLY A 98 -14.13 -5.82 -4.58
CA GLY A 98 -13.76 -6.86 -5.54
C GLY A 98 -12.35 -6.69 -6.07
N ARG A 99 -11.91 -7.67 -6.87
CA ARG A 99 -10.61 -7.66 -7.52
C ARG A 99 -10.77 -7.26 -8.99
N ASP A 100 -10.10 -6.19 -9.36
CA ASP A 100 -9.97 -5.71 -10.73
C ASP A 100 -8.47 -5.74 -11.10
N ALA A 101 -8.08 -6.65 -11.99
CA ALA A 101 -6.67 -6.89 -12.33
C ALA A 101 -5.77 -7.12 -11.10
N HIS A 102 -4.77 -6.28 -10.86
CA HIS A 102 -3.86 -6.31 -9.70
C HIS A 102 -4.37 -5.51 -8.49
N VAL A 103 -5.50 -4.80 -8.61
CA VAL A 103 -6.10 -4.00 -7.55
C VAL A 103 -7.22 -4.79 -6.87
N LEU A 104 -7.15 -4.90 -5.54
CA LEU A 104 -8.23 -5.39 -4.70
C LEU A 104 -8.85 -4.20 -3.96
N THR A 105 -10.11 -3.92 -4.23
CA THR A 105 -10.89 -2.92 -3.51
C THR A 105 -11.58 -3.55 -2.30
N VAL A 106 -11.27 -3.05 -1.12
CA VAL A 106 -11.84 -3.46 0.17
C VAL A 106 -12.68 -2.32 0.72
N HIS A 107 -13.92 -2.61 1.11
CA HIS A 107 -14.79 -1.63 1.75
C HIS A 107 -14.71 -1.79 3.27
N ALA A 108 -14.23 -0.77 3.96
CA ALA A 108 -14.15 -0.73 5.41
C ALA A 108 -15.55 -0.53 6.01
N PRO A 109 -16.15 -1.50 6.72
CA PRO A 109 -17.55 -1.43 7.13
C PRO A 109 -17.90 -0.21 7.99
N LYS A 110 -17.02 0.17 8.92
CA LYS A 110 -17.17 1.35 9.79
C LYS A 110 -15.90 2.17 9.94
N ASP A 111 -14.78 1.51 10.17
CA ASP A 111 -13.49 2.15 10.48
C ASP A 111 -12.46 1.77 9.41
N GLY A 112 -12.01 2.74 8.63
CA GLY A 112 -10.96 2.60 7.64
C GLY A 112 -9.66 2.06 8.25
N ASP A 113 -9.28 2.56 9.42
CA ASP A 113 -8.04 2.20 10.09
C ASP A 113 -8.02 0.72 10.47
N ALA A 114 -9.12 0.23 11.06
CA ALA A 114 -9.23 -1.18 11.44
C ALA A 114 -9.15 -2.12 10.22
N ALA A 115 -9.76 -1.72 9.10
CA ALA A 115 -9.67 -2.48 7.86
C ALA A 115 -8.26 -2.48 7.28
N ILE A 116 -7.56 -1.36 7.33
CA ILE A 116 -6.15 -1.23 6.88
C ILE A 116 -5.24 -2.10 7.76
N VAL A 117 -5.34 -1.99 9.08
CA VAL A 117 -4.55 -2.81 10.02
C VAL A 117 -4.80 -4.30 9.76
N GLY A 118 -6.06 -4.70 9.54
CA GLY A 118 -6.41 -6.07 9.19
C GLY A 118 -5.75 -6.54 7.90
N ALA A 119 -5.82 -5.73 6.84
CA ALA A 119 -5.23 -6.05 5.54
C ALA A 119 -3.69 -6.15 5.59
N VAL A 120 -3.04 -5.21 6.29
CA VAL A 120 -1.58 -5.23 6.49
C VAL A 120 -1.17 -6.48 7.26
N ARG A 121 -1.85 -6.77 8.37
CA ARG A 121 -1.56 -7.94 9.20
C ARG A 121 -1.75 -9.25 8.43
N GLU A 122 -2.84 -9.38 7.69
CA GLU A 122 -3.11 -10.57 6.89
C GLU A 122 -2.01 -10.83 5.84
N ALA A 123 -1.52 -9.78 5.17
CA ALA A 123 -0.44 -9.90 4.20
C ALA A 123 0.90 -10.25 4.89
N MET A 124 1.21 -9.61 6.02
CA MET A 124 2.41 -9.93 6.78
C MET A 124 2.41 -11.36 7.34
N GLU A 125 1.27 -11.87 7.81
CA GLU A 125 1.10 -13.25 8.29
C GLU A 125 1.33 -14.29 7.18
N LYS A 126 1.13 -13.91 5.91
CA LYS A 126 1.46 -14.74 4.73
C LYS A 126 2.95 -14.69 4.36
N GLY A 127 3.73 -13.80 4.99
CA GLY A 127 5.13 -13.57 4.67
C GLY A 127 5.36 -12.56 3.54
N ASP A 128 4.33 -11.80 3.16
CA ASP A 128 4.43 -10.78 2.11
C ASP A 128 5.16 -9.52 2.60
N ARG A 129 5.83 -8.81 1.68
CA ARG A 129 6.39 -7.48 1.94
C ARG A 129 5.31 -6.43 1.77
N VAL A 130 4.93 -5.77 2.86
CA VAL A 130 3.84 -4.80 2.86
C VAL A 130 4.36 -3.37 2.86
N THR A 131 3.84 -2.58 1.93
CA THR A 131 3.98 -1.12 1.91
C THR A 131 2.61 -0.49 2.18
N LEU A 132 2.52 0.43 3.13
CA LEU A 132 1.31 1.18 3.46
C LEU A 132 1.43 2.61 2.95
N VAL A 133 0.47 3.06 2.14
CA VAL A 133 0.34 4.47 1.72
C VAL A 133 -0.67 5.15 2.62
N THR A 134 -0.20 6.02 3.50
CA THR A 134 -1.04 6.84 4.38
C THR A 134 -0.26 8.05 4.90
N ALA A 135 -0.96 9.15 5.19
CA ALA A 135 -0.38 10.31 5.88
C ALA A 135 -0.50 10.21 7.41
N ASP A 136 -1.30 9.27 7.92
CA ASP A 136 -1.57 9.16 9.36
C ASP A 136 -0.46 8.41 10.09
N ARG A 137 0.29 9.12 10.94
CA ARG A 137 1.38 8.55 11.73
C ARG A 137 0.92 7.57 12.82
N MET A 138 -0.27 7.75 13.38
CA MET A 138 -0.84 6.84 14.37
C MET A 138 -1.20 5.51 13.71
N LEU A 139 -1.80 5.56 12.51
CA LEU A 139 -2.11 4.37 11.73
C LEU A 139 -0.84 3.62 11.31
N GLN A 140 0.21 4.35 10.88
CA GLN A 140 1.52 3.76 10.59
C GLN A 140 2.09 3.01 11.80
N ALA A 141 2.04 3.61 12.98
CA ALA A 141 2.51 2.98 14.21
C ALA A 141 1.72 1.69 14.56
N ARG A 142 0.40 1.69 14.32
CA ARG A 142 -0.47 0.51 14.55
C ARG A 142 -0.17 -0.64 13.59
N CYS A 143 0.24 -0.33 12.36
CA CYS A 143 0.55 -1.32 11.31
C CYS A 143 1.98 -1.89 11.39
N GLY A 144 2.69 -1.67 12.51
CA GLY A 144 4.13 -1.90 12.67
C GLY A 144 4.71 -3.08 11.87
N GLY A 145 5.84 -2.82 11.19
CA GLY A 145 6.53 -3.78 10.32
C GLY A 145 6.22 -3.61 8.82
N ALA A 146 5.17 -2.86 8.45
CA ALA A 146 4.99 -2.38 7.09
C ALA A 146 5.87 -1.14 6.80
N THR A 147 6.38 -1.02 5.58
CA THR A 147 7.03 0.22 5.12
C THR A 147 5.97 1.27 4.84
N ALA A 148 6.05 2.44 5.48
CA ALA A 148 5.08 3.52 5.25
C ALA A 148 5.58 4.50 4.18
N LEU A 149 4.71 4.85 3.24
CA LEU A 149 4.92 5.90 2.23
C LEU A 149 3.81 6.95 2.34
N GLY A 150 4.14 8.19 2.01
CA GLY A 150 3.17 9.28 2.01
C GLY A 150 2.27 9.27 0.77
N PRO A 151 1.08 9.89 0.83
CA PRO A 151 0.19 10.03 -0.32
C PRO A 151 0.87 10.65 -1.54
N SER A 152 1.70 11.68 -1.35
CA SER A 152 2.39 12.36 -2.46
C SER A 152 3.24 11.41 -3.29
N TRP A 153 3.91 10.44 -2.66
CA TRP A 153 4.68 9.44 -3.40
C TRP A 153 3.80 8.65 -4.37
N LEU A 154 2.63 8.18 -3.92
CA LEU A 154 1.71 7.44 -4.77
C LEU A 154 1.15 8.34 -5.88
N LEU A 155 0.84 9.59 -5.55
CA LEU A 155 0.34 10.57 -6.50
C LEU A 155 1.35 10.89 -7.62
N ASP A 156 2.65 10.85 -7.32
CA ASP A 156 3.71 11.06 -8.33
C ASP A 156 3.87 9.85 -9.27
N GLN A 157 3.32 8.68 -8.91
CA GLN A 157 3.38 7.47 -9.74
C GLN A 157 2.14 7.28 -10.63
N ILE A 158 1.06 8.07 -10.44
CA ILE A 158 -0.26 7.84 -11.09
C ILE A 158 -0.86 9.07 -11.74
#